data_AF-A0A915D3D2-F1
#
_entry.id   AF-A0A915D3D2-F1
#
_cell.length_a   1.000
_cell.length_b   1.000
_cell.length_c   1.000
_cell.angle_alpha   90.00
_cell.angle_beta   90.00
_cell.angle_gamma   90.00
#
_symmetry.space_group_name_H-M   'P 1'
#
loop_
_entity.id
_entity.type
_entity.pdbx_description
1 polymer ?
#
loop_
_entity_poly.entity_id
_entity_poly.type
_entity_poly.pdbx_seq_one_letter_code
_entity_poly.pdbx_strand_id
1 'polypeptide(L)'
;MFGSRVISARSISNLVKPLVCKKIADVKTLSRSLSLVRTFTNSTPRFSANAQELVSVLEEQIEAEKELSNVGATPPEIPGFQISTKGAEVRLTKSHGADEKITVVFNVNHSVNYEGEAEEYEPTEEDEGMTMSLPQFSVQVVKGDKQLCFEMDLAEMEDGQYCGMVEEFYIAPLSKDGQNAEIDMSVYSSTGKFIDPSLNKLLFESYLQERGITDEFCNHLVNFSTYYEHSQYVNLLDNIKSFISKTG
;
A
#
# COMPACT_ATOMS: atom_id res chain seq x y z
N MET A 1 -48.57 17.93 26.21
CA MET A 1 -47.24 18.58 26.27
C MET A 1 -46.26 17.46 26.59
N PHE A 2 -45.30 17.02 25.79
CA PHE A 2 -44.54 17.48 24.61
C PHE A 2 -44.42 16.23 23.70
N GLY A 3 -44.41 16.22 22.37
CA GLY A 3 -43.99 17.25 21.41
C GLY A 3 -42.58 16.94 20.89
N SER A 4 -42.35 15.78 20.23
CA SER A 4 -41.07 15.49 19.56
C SER A 4 -41.29 15.19 18.08
N ARG A 5 -40.72 16.08 17.27
CA ARG A 5 -40.83 16.17 15.81
C ARG A 5 -39.90 15.13 15.17
N VAL A 6 -40.44 14.30 14.28
CA VAL A 6 -39.67 13.47 13.36
C VAL A 6 -39.17 14.38 12.24
N ILE A 7 -37.85 14.56 12.14
CA ILE A 7 -37.20 15.28 11.06
C ILE A 7 -36.83 14.26 9.99
N SER A 8 -37.49 14.38 8.83
CA SER A 8 -37.23 13.62 7.61
C SER A 8 -35.87 14.01 7.04
N ALA A 9 -34.94 13.05 6.99
CA ALA A 9 -33.69 13.19 6.25
C ALA A 9 -34.01 13.12 4.74
N ARG A 10 -33.66 14.19 4.02
CA ARG A 10 -33.82 14.28 2.58
C ARG A 10 -32.60 13.67 1.90
N SER A 11 -32.86 12.71 1.03
CA SER A 11 -31.95 12.14 0.04
C SER A 11 -31.28 13.26 -0.78
N ILE A 12 -29.95 13.24 -0.84
CA ILE A 12 -29.16 14.04 -1.79
C ILE A 12 -28.37 13.06 -2.64
N SER A 13 -28.99 12.59 -3.71
CA SER A 13 -28.32 11.91 -4.81
C SER A 13 -27.63 12.95 -5.69
N ASN A 14 -26.30 13.05 -5.59
CA ASN A 14 -25.53 13.91 -6.49
C ASN A 14 -24.97 13.10 -7.67
N LEU A 15 -25.49 13.50 -8.82
CA LEU A 15 -25.38 12.95 -10.16
C LEU A 15 -24.05 13.42 -10.80
N VAL A 16 -23.06 12.53 -10.93
CA VAL A 16 -21.87 12.81 -11.74
C VAL A 16 -22.22 12.57 -13.22
N LYS A 17 -22.29 13.66 -14.01
CA LYS A 17 -22.41 13.58 -15.47
C LYS A 17 -21.03 13.66 -16.12
N PRO A 18 -20.72 12.83 -17.14
CA PRO A 18 -19.45 12.91 -17.85
C PRO A 18 -19.40 14.16 -18.75
N LEU A 19 -18.30 14.90 -18.70
CA LEU A 19 -18.04 16.06 -19.56
C LEU A 19 -17.50 15.61 -20.92
N VAL A 20 -18.28 15.90 -21.97
CA VAL A 20 -17.89 15.72 -23.37
C VAL A 20 -16.93 16.83 -23.79
N CYS A 21 -15.74 16.46 -24.26
CA CYS A 21 -14.70 17.37 -24.75
C CYS A 21 -15.11 17.99 -26.11
N LYS A 22 -15.30 19.32 -26.16
CA LYS A 22 -15.55 20.04 -27.42
C LYS A 22 -14.22 20.50 -28.04
N LYS A 23 -13.98 20.15 -29.31
CA LYS A 23 -12.87 20.65 -30.13
C LYS A 23 -12.97 22.16 -30.33
N ILE A 24 -11.87 22.87 -30.14
CA ILE A 24 -11.73 24.31 -30.40
C ILE A 24 -11.48 24.53 -31.89
N ALA A 25 -12.21 25.47 -32.49
CA ALA A 25 -12.07 25.86 -33.89
C ALA A 25 -10.92 26.85 -34.10
N ASP A 26 -10.28 26.73 -35.26
CA ASP A 26 -9.09 27.44 -35.71
C ASP A 26 -9.46 28.88 -36.17
N VAL A 27 -8.76 29.90 -35.66
CA VAL A 27 -8.97 31.31 -36.03
C VAL A 27 -7.74 31.82 -36.78
N LYS A 28 -7.91 32.08 -38.08
CA LYS A 28 -6.94 32.81 -38.91
C LYS A 28 -7.09 34.31 -38.67
N THR A 29 -5.99 35.03 -38.43
CA THR A 29 -5.90 36.45 -38.84
C THR A 29 -4.46 36.97 -38.97
N LEU A 30 -4.36 38.00 -39.80
CA LEU A 30 -3.21 38.48 -40.55
C LEU A 30 -2.23 39.38 -39.79
N SER A 31 -1.02 39.41 -40.34
CA SER A 31 0.15 40.23 -40.02
C SER A 31 -0.08 41.74 -39.96
N ARG A 32 0.61 42.41 -39.03
CA ARG A 32 1.37 43.66 -39.30
C ARG A 32 2.38 43.94 -38.18
N SER A 33 3.61 44.26 -38.59
CA SER A 33 4.73 44.60 -37.70
C SER A 33 4.66 46.03 -37.21
N LEU A 34 4.89 46.26 -35.91
CA LEU A 34 5.50 47.48 -35.39
C LEU A 34 6.37 47.12 -34.17
N SER A 35 7.56 47.70 -34.16
CA SER A 35 8.62 47.50 -33.17
C SER A 35 8.17 47.95 -31.78
N LEU A 36 8.19 47.04 -30.80
CA LEU A 36 7.93 47.34 -29.40
C LEU A 36 9.13 46.92 -28.55
N VAL A 37 9.56 47.83 -27.67
CA VAL A 37 10.57 47.62 -26.63
C VAL A 37 10.26 46.32 -25.89
N ARG A 38 11.23 45.39 -25.81
CA ARG A 38 11.11 44.16 -24.99
C ARG A 38 11.09 44.55 -23.52
N THR A 39 9.91 44.88 -23.00
CA THR A 39 9.62 44.73 -21.58
C THR A 39 9.55 43.24 -21.29
N PHE A 40 10.48 42.73 -20.48
CA PHE A 40 10.34 41.43 -19.85
C PHE A 40 9.14 41.52 -18.90
N THR A 41 7.96 41.14 -19.38
CA THR A 41 6.83 40.84 -18.49
C THR A 41 7.17 39.55 -17.77
N ASN A 42 7.59 39.66 -16.51
CA ASN A 42 7.46 38.54 -15.58
C ASN A 42 5.96 38.24 -15.49
N SER A 43 5.49 37.24 -16.23
CA SER A 43 4.20 36.64 -15.95
C SER A 43 4.34 36.00 -14.58
N THR A 44 3.78 36.63 -13.55
CA THR A 44 3.50 35.92 -12.30
C THR A 44 2.80 34.62 -12.68
N PRO A 45 3.29 33.45 -12.24
CA PRO A 45 2.60 32.20 -12.49
C PRO A 45 1.19 32.37 -11.92
N ARG A 46 0.19 32.46 -12.79
CA ARG A 46 -1.20 32.42 -12.35
C ARG A 46 -1.44 31.00 -11.89
N PHE A 47 -1.41 30.81 -10.58
CA PHE A 47 -2.01 29.64 -9.97
C PHE A 47 -3.43 29.52 -10.54
N SER A 48 -3.71 28.44 -11.26
CA SER A 48 -5.01 28.28 -11.91
C SER A 48 -6.07 28.13 -10.82
N ALA A 49 -7.29 28.61 -11.06
CA ALA A 49 -8.39 28.46 -10.09
C ALA A 49 -8.59 26.98 -9.69
N ASN A 50 -8.37 26.07 -10.64
CA ASN A 50 -8.43 24.62 -10.43
C ASN A 50 -7.33 24.11 -9.48
N ALA A 51 -6.13 24.70 -9.51
CA ALA A 51 -5.05 24.32 -8.60
C ALA A 51 -5.36 24.74 -7.15
N GLN A 52 -6.03 25.88 -6.96
CA GLN A 52 -6.46 26.33 -5.63
C GLN A 52 -7.58 25.45 -5.07
N GLU A 53 -8.56 25.11 -5.90
CA GLU A 53 -9.64 24.21 -5.52
C GLU A 53 -9.09 22.81 -5.16
N LEU A 54 -8.17 22.29 -5.96
CA LEU A 54 -7.54 21.00 -5.69
C LEU A 54 -6.72 20.99 -4.39
N VAL A 55 -6.00 22.07 -4.08
CA VAL A 55 -5.28 22.19 -2.80
C VAL A 55 -6.26 22.18 -1.62
N SER A 56 -7.37 22.93 -1.70
CA SER A 56 -8.39 22.95 -0.65
C SER A 56 -8.98 21.56 -0.41
N VAL A 57 -9.32 20.84 -1.47
CA VAL A 57 -9.86 19.47 -1.36
C VAL A 57 -8.82 18.52 -0.75
N LEU A 58 -7.55 18.63 -1.14
CA LEU A 58 -6.49 17.81 -0.57
C LEU A 58 -6.27 18.11 0.91
N GLU A 59 -6.37 19.36 1.34
CA GLU A 59 -6.27 19.74 2.76
C GLU A 59 -7.41 19.11 3.58
N GLU A 60 -8.65 19.23 3.11
CA GLU A 60 -9.82 18.62 3.75
C GLU A 60 -9.69 17.09 3.84
N GLN A 61 -9.22 16.44 2.76
CA GLN A 61 -9.01 14.99 2.73
C GLN A 61 -7.90 14.55 3.69
N ILE A 62 -6.74 15.23 3.67
CA ILE A 62 -5.63 14.90 4.58
C ILE A 62 -6.06 15.03 6.05
N GLU A 63 -6.85 16.04 6.38
CA GLU A 63 -7.38 16.23 7.74
C GLU A 63 -8.34 15.10 8.12
N ALA A 64 -9.32 14.80 7.26
CA ALA A 64 -10.25 13.70 7.49
C ALA A 64 -9.55 12.34 7.68
N GLU A 65 -8.56 12.02 6.84
CA GLU A 65 -7.85 10.75 6.89
C GLU A 65 -6.98 10.59 8.15
N LYS A 66 -6.43 11.68 8.67
CA LYS A 66 -5.66 11.70 9.92
C LYS A 66 -6.52 11.59 11.17
N GLU A 67 -7.82 11.89 11.08
CA GLU A 67 -8.76 11.70 12.19
C GLU A 67 -9.35 10.28 12.19
N LEU A 68 -9.55 9.69 11.00
CA LEU A 68 -10.07 8.32 10.84
C LEU A 68 -9.07 7.25 11.30
N SER A 69 -7.85 7.39 10.82
CA SER A 69 -6.74 6.58 11.26
C SER A 69 -6.09 7.33 12.42
N ASN A 70 -5.74 6.67 13.53
CA ASN A 70 -4.89 7.30 14.53
C ASN A 70 -3.45 7.48 13.96
N VAL A 71 -3.26 8.14 12.81
CA VAL A 71 -1.97 8.49 12.21
C VAL A 71 -1.31 9.53 13.13
N GLY A 72 -0.56 9.00 14.09
CA GLY A 72 -0.03 9.71 15.25
C GLY A 72 0.08 8.82 16.50
N ALA A 73 -0.68 7.72 16.56
CA ALA A 73 -0.49 6.64 17.53
C ALA A 73 0.75 5.81 17.17
N THR A 74 1.31 5.16 18.20
CA THR A 74 2.44 4.25 18.07
C THR A 74 2.13 3.19 17.00
N PRO A 75 3.02 2.99 16.00
CA PRO A 75 2.84 1.93 15.01
C PRO A 75 2.66 0.58 15.69
N PRO A 76 1.81 -0.31 15.16
CA PRO A 76 1.71 -1.69 15.65
C PRO A 76 3.08 -2.35 15.69
N GLU A 77 3.34 -3.17 16.70
CA GLU A 77 4.58 -3.95 16.78
C GLU A 77 4.37 -5.34 16.18
N ILE A 78 5.44 -5.93 15.64
CA ILE A 78 5.47 -7.33 15.24
C ILE A 78 6.42 -8.07 16.19
N PRO A 79 5.91 -8.83 17.17
CA PRO A 79 6.72 -9.42 18.23
C PRO A 79 7.92 -10.23 17.72
N GLY A 80 9.09 -9.95 18.28
CA GLY A 80 10.34 -10.65 17.96
C GLY A 80 11.02 -10.23 16.66
N PHE A 81 10.47 -9.25 15.92
CA PHE A 81 11.07 -8.70 14.71
C PHE A 81 11.45 -7.22 14.89
N GLN A 82 12.62 -6.85 14.36
CA GLN A 82 12.99 -5.46 14.17
C GLN A 82 12.46 -4.96 12.82
N ILE A 83 11.67 -3.89 12.85
CA ILE A 83 11.05 -3.26 11.68
C ILE A 83 11.96 -2.16 11.14
N SER A 84 12.13 -2.11 9.81
CA SER A 84 12.77 -1.01 9.08
C SER A 84 11.95 -0.71 7.83
N THR A 85 11.81 0.56 7.47
CA THR A 85 11.02 0.98 6.30
C THR A 85 11.84 1.84 5.34
N LYS A 86 11.52 1.76 4.04
CA LYS A 86 12.14 2.55 2.97
C LYS A 86 11.10 2.84 1.88
N GLY A 87 10.44 3.99 1.96
CA GLY A 87 9.28 4.28 1.10
C GLY A 87 8.18 3.25 1.38
N ALA A 88 7.64 2.63 0.33
CA ALA A 88 6.62 1.60 0.49
C ALA A 88 7.17 0.20 0.89
N GLU A 89 8.49 0.00 0.87
CA GLU A 89 9.11 -1.28 1.30
C GLU A 89 9.22 -1.33 2.84
N VAL A 90 8.83 -2.46 3.41
CA VAL A 90 8.99 -2.80 4.83
C VAL A 90 9.84 -4.05 4.95
N ARG A 91 10.78 -4.02 5.89
CA ARG A 91 11.68 -5.13 6.20
C ARG A 91 11.63 -5.47 7.68
N LEU A 92 11.35 -6.73 7.96
CA LEU A 92 11.38 -7.30 9.30
C LEU A 92 12.61 -8.19 9.42
N THR A 93 13.39 -8.04 10.49
CA THR A 93 14.59 -8.86 10.71
C THR A 93 14.65 -9.41 12.11
N LYS A 94 15.13 -10.65 12.23
CA LYS A 94 15.52 -11.23 13.51
C LYS A 94 16.58 -12.30 13.34
N SER A 95 17.26 -12.62 14.44
CA SER A 95 18.17 -13.77 14.51
C SER A 95 17.42 -14.98 15.08
N HIS A 96 17.79 -16.18 14.65
CA HIS A 96 17.30 -17.43 15.20
C HIS A 96 18.47 -18.38 15.45
N GLY A 97 18.66 -18.74 16.72
CA GLY A 97 19.87 -19.43 17.14
C GLY A 97 21.14 -18.60 16.88
N ALA A 98 22.27 -19.28 16.71
CA ALA A 98 23.56 -18.64 16.47
C ALA A 98 23.84 -18.34 14.99
N ASP A 99 23.23 -19.11 14.07
CA ASP A 99 23.70 -19.21 12.68
C ASP A 99 22.67 -18.78 11.63
N GLU A 100 21.44 -18.40 12.04
CA GLU A 100 20.37 -18.06 11.11
C GLU A 100 19.87 -16.63 11.30
N LYS A 101 19.68 -15.93 10.17
CA LYS A 101 19.03 -14.64 10.10
C LYS A 101 17.76 -14.75 9.27
N ILE A 102 16.63 -14.38 9.86
CA ILE A 102 15.33 -14.33 9.19
C ILE A 102 15.10 -12.90 8.75
N THR A 103 14.71 -12.75 7.49
CA THR A 103 14.31 -11.47 6.90
C THR A 103 12.98 -11.65 6.22
N VAL A 104 12.00 -10.84 6.58
CA VAL A 104 10.73 -10.74 5.88
C VAL A 104 10.69 -9.41 5.14
N VAL A 105 10.30 -9.41 3.88
CA VAL A 105 10.21 -8.19 3.07
C VAL A 105 8.86 -8.15 2.38
N PHE A 106 8.17 -7.02 2.47
CA PHE A 106 6.93 -6.77 1.75
C PHE A 106 6.84 -5.32 1.31
N ASN A 107 5.89 -5.05 0.41
CA ASN A 107 5.65 -3.71 -0.12
C ASN A 107 4.16 -3.38 -0.02
N VAL A 108 3.82 -2.20 0.49
CA VAL A 108 2.42 -1.79 0.66
C VAL A 108 1.79 -1.20 -0.62
N ASN A 109 2.54 -1.00 -1.70
CA ASN A 109 1.98 -0.60 -2.99
C ASN A 109 0.97 -1.63 -3.48
N HIS A 110 -0.23 -1.18 -3.87
CA HIS A 110 -1.28 -2.04 -4.43
C HIS A 110 -1.66 -3.22 -3.51
N SER A 111 -1.47 -3.07 -2.21
CA SER A 111 -1.71 -4.13 -1.23
C SER A 111 -3.10 -4.08 -0.62
N VAL A 112 -3.84 -2.99 -0.82
CA VAL A 112 -5.19 -2.83 -0.27
C VAL A 112 -6.15 -3.76 -1.01
N ASN A 113 -6.75 -4.70 -0.28
CA ASN A 113 -7.85 -5.49 -0.80
C ASN A 113 -9.13 -4.67 -0.66
N TYR A 114 -9.67 -4.21 -1.78
CA TYR A 114 -11.04 -3.71 -1.80
C TYR A 114 -11.93 -4.95 -1.85
N GLU A 115 -12.64 -5.26 -0.75
CA GLU A 115 -13.70 -6.27 -0.79
C GLU A 115 -14.66 -5.92 -1.94
N GLY A 116 -14.57 -6.69 -3.02
CA GLY A 116 -15.17 -6.34 -4.31
C GLY A 116 -14.81 -7.24 -5.48
N GLU A 117 -13.80 -8.13 -5.34
CA GLU A 117 -13.54 -9.21 -6.30
C GLU A 117 -14.03 -10.60 -5.84
N ALA A 118 -14.56 -10.73 -4.61
CA ALA A 118 -15.31 -11.91 -4.18
C ALA A 118 -16.82 -11.71 -4.41
N GLU A 119 -17.45 -12.70 -5.01
CA GLU A 119 -18.84 -12.67 -5.49
C GLU A 119 -19.87 -12.23 -4.41
N GLU A 120 -20.79 -11.35 -4.82
CA GLU A 120 -22.11 -11.11 -4.20
C GLU A 120 -22.14 -10.95 -2.66
N TYR A 121 -21.46 -9.91 -2.14
CA TYR A 121 -21.60 -9.46 -0.75
C TYR A 121 -22.48 -8.19 -0.69
N GLU A 122 -23.53 -8.21 0.14
CA GLU A 122 -24.34 -7.02 0.46
C GLU A 122 -23.68 -6.32 1.68
N PRO A 123 -23.01 -5.18 1.49
CA PRO A 123 -22.27 -4.52 2.56
C PRO A 123 -23.22 -4.04 3.67
N THR A 124 -22.84 -4.27 4.92
CA THR A 124 -23.58 -3.75 6.09
C THR A 124 -23.02 -2.38 6.51
N GLU A 125 -23.78 -1.59 7.28
CA GLU A 125 -23.28 -0.27 7.75
C GLU A 125 -22.13 -0.37 8.77
N GLU A 126 -21.70 -1.58 9.14
CA GLU A 126 -20.50 -1.85 9.94
C GLU A 126 -19.24 -2.09 9.07
N ASP A 127 -19.40 -2.33 7.75
CA ASP A 127 -18.29 -2.54 6.78
C ASP A 127 -17.69 -1.24 6.23
N GLU A 128 -18.25 -0.07 6.55
CA GLU A 128 -17.81 1.21 5.99
C GLU A 128 -16.41 1.69 6.46
N GLY A 129 -15.59 0.84 7.09
CA GLY A 129 -14.54 1.32 8.00
C GLY A 129 -13.08 1.00 7.69
N MET A 130 -12.71 -0.20 7.27
CA MET A 130 -11.28 -0.58 7.22
C MET A 130 -10.93 -1.43 6.01
N THR A 131 -10.44 -0.75 4.98
CA THR A 131 -9.72 -1.41 3.89
C THR A 131 -8.43 -2.05 4.45
N MET A 132 -8.29 -3.36 4.33
CA MET A 132 -7.12 -4.09 4.83
C MET A 132 -6.02 -4.16 3.77
N SER A 133 -4.77 -3.95 4.19
CA SER A 133 -3.59 -4.15 3.34
C SER A 133 -3.08 -5.57 3.51
N LEU A 134 -3.20 -6.37 2.45
CA LEU A 134 -2.77 -7.78 2.36
C LEU A 134 -1.61 -7.92 1.36
N PRO A 135 -0.42 -7.39 1.65
CA PRO A 135 0.70 -7.46 0.72
C PRO A 135 1.23 -8.89 0.62
N GLN A 136 1.64 -9.28 -0.59
CA GLN A 136 2.56 -10.41 -0.75
C GLN A 136 3.87 -10.11 -0.01
N PHE A 137 4.43 -11.13 0.63
CA PHE A 137 5.68 -10.99 1.37
C PHE A 137 6.65 -12.14 1.08
N SER A 138 7.93 -11.86 1.19
CA SER A 138 8.99 -12.86 1.05
C SER A 138 9.59 -13.17 2.42
N VAL A 139 9.90 -14.45 2.68
CA VAL A 139 10.64 -14.89 3.86
C VAL A 139 11.98 -15.46 3.41
N GLN A 140 13.07 -14.89 3.92
CA GLN A 140 14.43 -15.33 3.64
C GLN A 140 15.07 -15.83 4.93
N VAL A 141 15.50 -17.09 4.92
CA VAL A 141 16.28 -17.71 5.99
C VAL A 141 17.72 -17.86 5.51
N VAL A 142 18.58 -16.96 5.97
CA VAL A 142 20.00 -16.92 5.61
C VAL A 142 20.79 -17.81 6.55
N LYS A 143 21.62 -18.69 5.98
CA LYS A 143 22.53 -19.58 6.72
C LYS A 143 23.83 -19.79 5.93
N GLY A 144 24.95 -19.37 6.51
CA GLY A 144 26.24 -19.42 5.83
C GLY A 144 26.26 -18.56 4.56
N ASP A 145 26.58 -19.17 3.42
CA ASP A 145 26.66 -18.52 2.10
C ASP A 145 25.39 -18.71 1.24
N LYS A 146 24.30 -19.19 1.85
CA LYS A 146 23.03 -19.46 1.16
C LYS A 146 21.85 -18.86 1.89
N GLN A 147 20.75 -18.74 1.15
CA GLN A 147 19.44 -18.36 1.67
C GLN A 147 18.38 -19.30 1.12
N LEU A 148 17.50 -19.76 2.00
CA LEU A 148 16.25 -20.43 1.65
C LEU A 148 15.14 -19.38 1.66
N CYS A 149 14.47 -19.23 0.52
CA CYS A 149 13.49 -18.18 0.31
C CYS A 149 12.11 -18.77 0.03
N PHE A 150 11.09 -18.06 0.49
CA PHE A 150 9.68 -18.37 0.28
C PHE A 150 8.97 -17.08 -0.15
N GLU A 151 8.23 -17.13 -1.25
CA GLU A 151 7.26 -16.10 -1.61
C GLU A 151 5.89 -16.52 -1.06
N MET A 152 5.24 -15.60 -0.35
CA MET A 152 4.11 -15.89 0.52
C MET A 152 2.95 -14.93 0.28
N ASP A 153 1.76 -15.51 0.15
CA ASP A 153 0.50 -14.77 0.11
C ASP A 153 -0.20 -14.85 1.47
N LEU A 154 -0.98 -13.82 1.78
CA LEU A 154 -1.88 -13.81 2.94
C LEU A 154 -3.26 -14.32 2.51
N ALA A 155 -3.83 -15.22 3.31
CA ALA A 155 -5.19 -15.69 3.13
C ALA A 155 -5.99 -15.50 4.43
N GLU A 156 -7.24 -15.09 4.29
CA GLU A 156 -8.19 -15.04 5.39
C GLU A 156 -8.77 -16.44 5.66
N MET A 157 -8.85 -16.79 6.93
CA MET A 157 -9.43 -18.04 7.43
C MET A 157 -10.90 -17.82 7.84
N GLU A 158 -11.65 -18.92 8.00
CA GLU A 158 -13.08 -18.86 8.35
C GLU A 158 -13.38 -18.13 9.68
N ASP A 159 -12.40 -18.00 10.56
CA ASP A 159 -12.50 -17.30 11.84
C ASP A 159 -12.09 -15.83 11.78
N GLY A 160 -11.84 -15.29 10.58
CA GLY A 160 -11.43 -13.91 10.33
C GLY A 160 -9.96 -13.63 10.65
N GLN A 161 -9.17 -14.66 11.00
CA GLN A 161 -7.72 -14.53 11.15
C GLN A 161 -7.00 -14.76 9.82
N TYR A 162 -5.75 -14.32 9.75
CA TYR A 162 -4.93 -14.49 8.55
C TYR A 162 -3.86 -15.56 8.72
N CYS A 163 -3.61 -16.33 7.66
CA CYS A 163 -2.51 -17.27 7.56
C CYS A 163 -1.65 -17.02 6.33
N GLY A 164 -0.44 -17.59 6.33
CA GLY A 164 0.51 -17.46 5.23
C GLY A 164 0.52 -18.69 4.33
N MET A 165 0.38 -18.48 3.02
CA MET A 165 0.40 -19.53 2.01
C MET A 165 1.65 -19.44 1.15
N VAL A 166 2.41 -20.53 1.03
CA VAL A 166 3.64 -20.55 0.22
C VAL A 166 3.27 -20.71 -1.26
N GLU A 167 3.51 -19.68 -2.06
CA GLU A 167 3.30 -19.72 -3.50
C GLU A 167 4.52 -20.30 -4.23
N GLU A 168 5.71 -19.91 -3.80
CA GLU A 168 6.98 -20.31 -4.42
C GLU A 168 8.09 -20.44 -3.37
N PHE A 169 9.02 -21.38 -3.59
CA PHE A 169 10.19 -21.57 -2.73
C PHE A 169 11.43 -21.96 -3.54
N TYR A 170 12.60 -21.55 -3.05
CA TYR A 170 13.89 -21.80 -3.71
C TYR A 170 15.07 -21.59 -2.76
N ILE A 171 16.24 -22.09 -3.16
CA ILE A 171 17.52 -21.80 -2.49
C ILE A 171 18.40 -21.00 -3.44
N ALA A 172 18.90 -19.87 -2.95
CA ALA A 172 19.81 -19.00 -3.68
C ALA A 172 21.14 -18.82 -2.92
N PRO A 173 22.26 -18.53 -3.62
CA PRO A 173 23.45 -18.02 -2.95
C PRO A 173 23.14 -16.67 -2.30
N LEU A 174 23.81 -16.38 -1.18
CA LEU A 174 23.73 -15.07 -0.55
C LEU A 174 24.49 -14.07 -1.41
N SER A 175 23.79 -13.04 -1.93
CA SER A 175 24.44 -12.02 -2.76
C SER A 175 25.44 -11.19 -1.94
N LYS A 176 26.55 -10.82 -2.59
CA LYS A 176 27.58 -9.95 -2.00
C LYS A 176 27.08 -8.53 -1.73
N ASP A 177 26.03 -8.10 -2.45
CA ASP A 177 25.40 -6.78 -2.30
C ASP A 177 24.35 -6.74 -1.17
N GLY A 178 24.17 -7.85 -0.45
CA GLY A 178 23.22 -7.99 0.65
C GLY A 178 21.84 -8.51 0.20
N GLN A 179 20.85 -8.37 1.09
CA GLN A 179 19.51 -8.97 0.98
C GLN A 179 18.57 -8.29 -0.05
N ASN A 180 19.07 -7.35 -0.85
CA ASN A 180 18.28 -6.60 -1.85
C ASN A 180 18.76 -6.79 -3.29
N ALA A 181 19.59 -7.81 -3.52
CA ALA A 181 20.05 -8.15 -4.86
C ALA A 181 18.96 -8.91 -5.62
N GLU A 182 18.79 -8.59 -6.90
CA GLU A 182 17.98 -9.40 -7.81
C GLU A 182 18.49 -10.84 -7.82
N ILE A 183 17.54 -11.77 -7.82
CA ILE A 183 17.83 -13.19 -7.83
C ILE A 183 18.11 -13.61 -9.27
N ASP A 184 19.24 -14.27 -9.48
CA ASP A 184 19.67 -14.70 -10.80
C ASP A 184 18.63 -15.68 -11.40
N MET A 185 18.22 -15.46 -12.65
CA MET A 185 17.23 -16.28 -13.35
C MET A 185 17.63 -17.76 -13.50
N SER A 186 18.90 -18.11 -13.27
CA SER A 186 19.37 -19.50 -13.24
C SER A 186 19.02 -20.23 -11.95
N VAL A 187 18.59 -19.54 -10.90
CA VAL A 187 18.11 -20.16 -9.66
C VAL A 187 16.80 -20.88 -9.95
N TYR A 188 16.79 -22.19 -9.73
CA TYR A 188 15.57 -22.98 -9.84
C TYR A 188 14.63 -22.69 -8.67
N SER A 189 13.38 -22.40 -9.00
CA SER A 189 12.29 -22.26 -8.06
C SER A 189 11.16 -23.24 -8.36
N SER A 190 10.39 -23.57 -7.33
CA SER A 190 9.25 -24.47 -7.44
C SER A 190 8.03 -23.87 -6.76
N THR A 191 6.86 -24.11 -7.33
CA THR A 191 5.61 -23.70 -6.69
C THR A 191 5.34 -24.52 -5.44
N GLY A 192 4.83 -23.88 -4.40
CA GLY A 192 4.36 -24.55 -3.19
C GLY A 192 3.14 -25.44 -3.42
N LYS A 193 2.40 -25.25 -4.53
CA LYS A 193 1.12 -25.93 -4.82
C LYS A 193 1.23 -27.44 -5.08
N PHE A 194 2.38 -27.91 -5.58
CA PHE A 194 2.56 -29.31 -5.99
C PHE A 194 3.59 -30.07 -5.15
N ILE A 195 3.94 -29.56 -3.97
CA ILE A 195 4.89 -30.22 -3.07
C ILE A 195 4.26 -31.46 -2.40
N ASP A 196 5.08 -32.46 -2.07
CA ASP A 196 4.63 -33.63 -1.31
C ASP A 196 3.99 -33.21 0.04
N PRO A 197 2.85 -33.79 0.46
CA PRO A 197 2.16 -33.37 1.68
C PRO A 197 2.98 -33.50 2.97
N SER A 198 3.85 -34.53 3.06
CA SER A 198 4.70 -34.71 4.25
C SER A 198 5.80 -33.66 4.28
N LEU A 199 6.34 -33.31 3.11
CA LEU A 199 7.32 -32.24 2.98
C LEU A 199 6.68 -30.86 3.25
N ASN A 200 5.46 -30.62 2.77
CA ASN A 200 4.70 -29.40 3.05
C ASN A 200 4.62 -29.14 4.56
N LYS A 201 4.12 -30.12 5.32
CA LYS A 201 4.00 -30.04 6.77
C LYS A 201 5.32 -29.76 7.50
N LEU A 202 6.41 -30.36 7.05
CA LEU A 202 7.71 -30.19 7.72
C LEU A 202 8.38 -28.87 7.32
N LEU A 203 8.32 -28.48 6.04
CA LEU A 203 9.06 -27.34 5.51
C LEU A 203 8.28 -26.02 5.57
N PHE A 204 6.98 -26.04 5.31
CA PHE A 204 6.16 -24.83 5.28
C PHE A 204 5.46 -24.59 6.61
N GLU A 205 4.94 -25.63 7.27
CA GLU A 205 4.31 -25.43 8.58
C GLU A 205 5.39 -25.40 9.68
N SER A 206 6.00 -26.55 9.99
CA SER A 206 6.89 -26.67 11.16
C SER A 206 8.11 -25.75 11.09
N TYR A 207 8.86 -25.77 9.98
CA TYR A 207 10.13 -25.04 9.87
C TYR A 207 9.95 -23.51 9.87
N LEU A 208 8.89 -22.98 9.26
CA LEU A 208 8.59 -21.54 9.29
C LEU A 208 8.03 -21.11 10.65
N GLN A 209 7.16 -21.92 11.27
CA GLN A 209 6.63 -21.66 12.61
C GLN A 209 7.71 -21.60 13.69
N GLU A 210 8.69 -22.52 13.66
CA GLU A 210 9.85 -22.48 14.56
C GLU A 210 10.66 -21.17 14.43
N ARG A 211 10.64 -20.58 13.23
CA ARG A 211 11.25 -19.29 12.92
C ARG A 211 10.29 -18.12 13.17
N GLY A 212 9.15 -18.37 13.79
CA GLY A 212 8.14 -17.37 14.19
C GLY A 212 7.41 -16.74 13.01
N ILE A 213 7.27 -17.46 11.90
CA ILE A 213 6.31 -17.15 10.84
C ILE A 213 5.09 -18.04 11.11
N THR A 214 4.18 -17.55 11.93
CA THR A 214 2.97 -18.21 12.41
C THR A 214 1.72 -17.47 11.90
N ASP A 215 0.54 -18.02 12.12
CA ASP A 215 -0.72 -17.31 11.83
C ASP A 215 -0.83 -16.02 12.67
N GLU A 216 -0.41 -16.05 13.94
CA GLU A 216 -0.30 -14.85 14.78
C GLU A 216 0.65 -13.79 14.17
N PHE A 217 1.77 -14.22 13.58
CA PHE A 217 2.64 -13.31 12.84
C PHE A 217 1.92 -12.70 11.63
N CYS A 218 1.14 -13.47 10.89
CA CYS A 218 0.40 -12.99 9.73
C CYS A 218 -0.65 -11.93 10.13
N ASN A 219 -1.36 -12.14 11.24
CA ASN A 219 -2.29 -11.14 11.79
C ASN A 219 -1.57 -9.85 12.20
N HIS A 220 -0.41 -9.94 12.85
CA HIS A 220 0.41 -8.76 13.15
C HIS A 220 0.93 -8.07 11.88
N LEU A 221 1.27 -8.84 10.85
CA LEU A 221 1.71 -8.30 9.56
C LEU A 221 0.58 -7.51 8.90
N VAL A 222 -0.65 -8.05 8.84
CA VAL A 222 -1.84 -7.34 8.30
C VAL A 222 -2.12 -6.06 9.08
N ASN A 223 -2.11 -6.12 10.41
CA ASN A 223 -2.33 -4.92 11.23
C ASN A 223 -1.28 -3.84 10.97
N PHE A 224 -0.01 -4.24 10.87
CA PHE A 224 1.07 -3.32 10.56
C PHE A 224 0.98 -2.77 9.14
N SER A 225 0.75 -3.62 8.13
CA SER A 225 0.68 -3.22 6.73
C SER A 225 -0.49 -2.27 6.50
N THR A 226 -1.66 -2.53 7.09
CA THR A 226 -2.83 -1.63 7.00
C THR A 226 -2.52 -0.26 7.59
N TYR A 227 -1.91 -0.21 8.79
CA TYR A 227 -1.47 1.05 9.38
C TYR A 227 -0.43 1.77 8.50
N TYR A 228 0.56 1.03 8.00
CA TYR A 228 1.66 1.61 7.25
C TYR A 228 1.24 2.09 5.87
N GLU A 229 0.41 1.34 5.16
CA GLU A 229 -0.20 1.70 3.87
C GLU A 229 -0.97 3.02 4.01
N HIS A 230 -1.85 3.11 5.00
CA HIS A 230 -2.62 4.33 5.23
C HIS A 230 -1.72 5.54 5.51
N SER A 231 -0.65 5.33 6.29
CA SER A 231 0.35 6.38 6.53
C SER A 231 1.03 6.82 5.22
N GLN A 232 1.32 5.90 4.30
CA GLN A 232 1.90 6.21 2.99
C GLN A 232 0.90 6.92 2.10
N TYR A 233 -0.39 6.58 2.15
CA TYR A 233 -1.45 7.26 1.43
C TYR A 233 -1.60 8.72 1.87
N VAL A 234 -1.68 8.98 3.17
CA VAL A 234 -1.71 10.35 3.72
C VAL A 234 -0.46 11.15 3.31
N ASN A 235 0.73 10.53 3.38
CA ASN A 235 1.97 11.15 2.92
C ASN A 235 1.95 11.44 1.41
N LEU A 236 1.36 10.57 0.60
CA LEU A 236 1.20 10.79 -0.84
C LEU A 236 0.30 11.99 -1.11
N LEU A 237 -0.84 12.10 -0.44
CA LEU A 237 -1.74 13.26 -0.57
C LEU A 237 -1.02 14.57 -0.20
N ASP A 238 -0.24 14.59 0.88
CA ASP A 238 0.53 15.77 1.29
C ASP A 238 1.64 16.13 0.29
N ASN A 239 2.29 15.12 -0.29
CA ASN A 239 3.26 15.30 -1.36
C ASN A 239 2.62 15.85 -2.65
N ILE A 240 1.44 15.37 -3.03
CA ILE A 240 0.67 15.88 -4.18
C ILE A 240 0.28 17.33 -3.94
N LYS A 241 -0.26 17.66 -2.77
CA LYS A 241 -0.58 19.04 -2.37
C LYS A 241 0.64 19.94 -2.45
N SER A 242 1.77 19.49 -1.90
CA SER A 242 3.04 20.23 -1.90
C SER A 242 3.58 20.43 -3.32
N PHE A 243 3.44 19.44 -4.19
CA PHE A 243 3.84 19.51 -5.59
C PHE A 243 3.00 20.55 -6.35
N ILE A 244 1.68 20.52 -6.18
CA ILE A 244 0.76 21.46 -6.83
C ILE A 244 0.99 22.88 -6.33
N SER A 245 1.16 23.05 -5.02
CA SER A 245 1.31 24.37 -4.38
C SER A 245 2.61 25.10 -4.75
N LYS A 246 3.63 24.38 -5.23
CA LYS A 246 4.86 25.00 -5.73
C LYS A 246 4.57 25.76 -7.03
N THR A 247 4.47 27.08 -6.92
CA THR A 247 4.48 28.00 -8.05
C THR A 247 5.92 28.13 -8.56
N GLY A 248 6.16 27.73 -9.81
CA GLY A 248 7.45 27.92 -10.50
C GLY A 248 7.71 29.37 -10.89
#